data_AF-A0A524P5W3-F1
#
_entry.id   AF-A0A524P5W3-F1
#
_cell.length_a   1.000
_cell.length_b   1.000
_cell.length_c   1.000
_cell.angle_alpha   90.00
_cell.angle_beta   90.00
_cell.angle_gamma   90.00
#
_symmetry.space_group_name_H-M   'P 1'
#
loop_
_entity.id
_entity.type
_entity.pdbx_description
1 polymer ?
#
loop_
_entity_poly.entity_id
_entity_poly.type
_entity_poly.pdbx_seq_one_letter_code
_entity_poly.pdbx_strand_id
1 'polypeptide(L)'
;MHEEVILTPPISSEPRINGPKVFGISSNSPILIKIPATGVKPLHYHIENLPQGLSLDSHTGIIRGRLSEAKSIILQLTVSNSLGKSERTIKIIVGDTICLTPPMGWNSWYVYSLWVSQEKIERTAQAMHDSGLIDHGWSYVNIDDGWQGFRDMVGTKALQPNPKFPDMGAMCEKIHDLGLKVGIYSTPWVGSYAGYSGGSIPNANSDYSQWIMPDKFRYEKYQLFGNPNHICKKVRFFGQDMSQYDVAQWAEWGLDLLKYDWNPNDEPHIIQMGEYLHNCGRDIVYSLSNSIPFKVAQKNIPYVNLWRTTWDILDYWIVMAWIGFRQQKWTHLTRPGHWNDPDMLQLGMTAHPH
;
A
#
# COMPACT_ATOMS: atom_id res chain seq x y z
N MET A 1 -16.27 -30.98 18.53
CA MET A 1 -15.29 -29.87 18.44
C MET A 1 -14.04 -30.45 17.81
N HIS A 2 -13.77 -30.15 16.55
CA HIS A 2 -12.47 -30.49 15.97
C HIS A 2 -11.47 -29.50 16.56
N GLU A 3 -10.47 -29.99 17.29
CA GLU A 3 -9.32 -29.17 17.66
C GLU A 3 -8.68 -28.67 16.36
N GLU A 4 -8.54 -27.35 16.23
CA GLU A 4 -7.82 -26.76 15.12
C GLU A 4 -6.36 -27.20 15.20
N VAL A 5 -5.95 -28.07 14.27
CA VAL A 5 -4.56 -28.53 14.20
C VAL A 5 -3.73 -27.44 13.53
N ILE A 6 -3.07 -26.62 14.34
CA ILE A 6 -2.05 -25.68 13.85
C ILE A 6 -0.78 -26.49 13.56
N LEU A 7 -0.52 -26.75 12.27
CA LEU A 7 0.70 -27.45 11.81
C LEU A 7 1.95 -26.54 11.85
N THR A 8 1.76 -25.24 12.06
CA THR A 8 2.87 -24.30 12.23
C THR A 8 3.54 -24.56 13.58
N PRO A 9 4.87 -24.80 13.63
CA PRO A 9 5.57 -24.94 14.89
C PRO A 9 5.33 -23.74 15.81
N PRO A 10 5.27 -23.93 17.14
CA PRO A 10 5.14 -22.82 18.06
C PRO A 10 6.31 -21.86 17.89
N ILE A 11 6.05 -20.58 18.18
CA ILE A 11 7.08 -19.55 18.12
C ILE A 11 8.19 -19.91 19.11
N SER A 12 9.45 -19.83 18.65
CA SER A 12 10.62 -20.03 19.50
C SER A 12 10.58 -19.06 20.69
N SER A 13 10.97 -19.56 21.86
CA SER A 13 11.08 -18.71 23.05
C SER A 13 12.25 -17.72 22.94
N GLU A 14 13.34 -18.15 22.31
CA GLU A 14 14.47 -17.30 21.95
C GLU A 14 14.13 -16.36 20.76
N PRO A 15 14.73 -15.16 20.72
CA PRO A 15 14.50 -14.22 19.63
C PRO A 15 14.87 -14.79 18.26
N ARG A 16 14.13 -14.40 17.24
CA ARG A 16 14.45 -14.68 15.83
C ARG A 16 14.11 -13.48 14.97
N ILE A 17 15.11 -12.94 14.29
CA ILE A 17 14.92 -11.82 13.35
C ILE A 17 14.34 -12.34 12.01
N ASN A 18 13.16 -11.85 11.65
CA ASN A 18 12.38 -12.23 10.47
C ASN A 18 12.38 -11.13 9.38
N GLY A 19 11.62 -11.36 8.30
CA GLY A 19 11.40 -10.36 7.26
C GLY A 19 12.62 -10.01 6.39
N PRO A 20 12.55 -8.89 5.64
CA PRO A 20 13.54 -8.54 4.63
C PRO A 20 14.91 -8.19 5.23
N LYS A 21 15.96 -8.49 4.46
CA LYS A 21 17.36 -8.15 4.79
C LYS A 21 17.84 -6.91 4.04
N VAL A 22 17.01 -6.33 3.17
CA VAL A 22 17.36 -5.18 2.33
C VAL A 22 16.17 -4.24 2.20
N PHE A 23 16.43 -2.95 2.31
CA PHE A 23 15.46 -1.86 2.19
C PHE A 23 16.00 -0.82 1.21
N GLY A 24 15.15 -0.40 0.28
CA GLY A 24 15.44 0.69 -0.64
C GLY A 24 14.69 1.94 -0.19
N ILE A 25 15.38 3.07 -0.17
CA ILE A 25 14.87 4.32 0.37
C ILE A 25 15.33 5.47 -0.53
N SER A 26 14.44 6.38 -0.90
CA SER A 26 14.87 7.57 -1.67
C SER A 26 15.61 8.56 -0.80
N SER A 27 16.51 9.33 -1.42
CA SER A 27 17.25 10.38 -0.73
C SER A 27 16.28 11.36 -0.06
N ASN A 28 16.55 11.67 1.20
CA ASN A 28 15.76 12.54 2.06
C ASN A 28 14.31 12.10 2.32
N SER A 29 13.84 10.94 1.83
CA SER A 29 12.51 10.43 2.21
C SER A 29 12.44 10.07 3.70
N PRO A 30 11.25 10.23 4.35
CA PRO A 30 11.04 9.74 5.71
C PRO A 30 11.22 8.22 5.74
N ILE A 31 12.01 7.74 6.69
CA ILE A 31 12.28 6.32 6.91
C ILE A 31 11.33 5.82 7.99
N LEU A 32 10.69 4.69 7.71
CA LEU A 32 9.93 3.90 8.68
C LEU A 32 10.22 2.41 8.43
N ILE A 33 10.99 1.78 9.31
CA ILE A 33 11.31 0.35 9.21
C ILE A 33 11.05 -0.30 10.56
N LYS A 34 10.03 -1.16 10.64
CA LYS A 34 9.87 -2.12 11.74
C LYS A 34 10.78 -3.31 11.47
N ILE A 35 11.68 -3.61 12.40
CA ILE A 35 12.45 -4.85 12.41
C ILE A 35 11.55 -5.99 12.91
N PRO A 36 11.14 -6.94 12.04
CA PRO A 36 10.28 -8.04 12.45
C PRO A 36 11.08 -9.03 13.27
N ALA A 37 10.67 -9.32 14.50
CA ALA A 37 11.32 -10.34 15.30
C ALA A 37 10.31 -11.03 16.23
N THR A 38 10.40 -12.36 16.28
CA THR A 38 9.60 -13.19 17.19
C THR A 38 10.42 -13.60 18.40
N GLY A 39 9.78 -13.93 19.52
CA GLY A 39 10.41 -14.40 20.75
C GLY A 39 9.52 -14.07 21.96
N VAL A 40 9.83 -14.61 23.14
CA VAL A 40 9.15 -14.17 24.37
C VAL A 40 9.49 -12.70 24.63
N LYS A 41 8.46 -11.88 24.82
CA LYS A 41 8.57 -10.45 25.14
C LYS A 41 8.97 -10.25 26.62
N PRO A 42 9.61 -9.12 27.00
CA PRO A 42 10.02 -8.01 26.13
C PRO A 42 11.23 -8.38 25.25
N LEU A 43 11.21 -7.86 24.02
CA LEU A 43 12.36 -7.90 23.11
C LEU A 43 13.12 -6.58 23.20
N HIS A 44 14.44 -6.65 23.10
CA HIS A 44 15.32 -5.49 23.05
C HIS A 44 16.09 -5.46 21.72
N TYR A 45 16.03 -4.33 21.03
CA TYR A 45 16.63 -4.12 19.72
C TYR A 45 17.85 -3.21 19.84
N HIS A 46 18.96 -3.61 19.21
CA HIS A 46 20.20 -2.85 19.15
C HIS A 46 20.76 -2.86 17.73
N ILE A 47 21.23 -1.70 17.27
CA ILE A 47 21.99 -1.59 16.02
C ILE A 47 23.33 -0.92 16.31
N GLU A 48 24.41 -1.60 15.96
CA GLU A 48 25.76 -1.03 16.08
C GLU A 48 25.95 0.11 15.08
N ASN A 49 26.53 1.21 15.54
CA ASN A 49 26.90 2.36 14.70
C ASN A 49 25.76 2.87 13.81
N LEU A 50 24.56 3.03 14.39
CA LEU A 50 23.40 3.57 13.67
C LEU A 50 23.75 4.94 13.05
N PRO A 51 23.60 5.13 11.72
CA PRO A 51 23.95 6.38 11.06
C PRO A 51 23.24 7.60 11.65
N GLN A 52 23.96 8.73 11.69
CA GLN A 52 23.35 10.02 12.03
C GLN A 52 22.16 10.30 11.10
N GLY A 53 21.06 10.78 11.68
CA GLY A 53 19.80 10.99 10.97
C GLY A 53 18.80 9.84 11.12
N LEU A 54 19.22 8.70 11.70
CA LEU A 54 18.34 7.61 12.10
C LEU A 54 18.21 7.52 13.63
N SER A 55 17.06 7.06 14.09
CA SER A 55 16.78 6.65 15.47
C SER A 55 16.19 5.25 15.49
N LEU A 56 16.57 4.43 16.48
CA LEU A 56 15.97 3.13 16.76
C LEU A 56 15.25 3.19 18.10
N ASP A 57 13.98 2.80 18.13
CA ASP A 57 13.32 2.45 19.38
C ASP A 57 13.73 1.03 19.80
N SER A 58 14.42 0.95 20.94
CA SER A 58 14.97 -0.31 21.45
C SER A 58 13.91 -1.30 21.95
N HIS A 59 12.65 -0.90 22.12
CA HIS A 59 11.58 -1.76 22.60
C HIS A 59 10.67 -2.21 21.47
N THR A 60 10.40 -1.33 20.50
CA THR A 60 9.53 -1.64 19.36
C THR A 60 10.31 -2.11 18.14
N GLY A 61 11.61 -1.86 18.06
CA GLY A 61 12.42 -2.20 16.88
C GLY A 61 12.08 -1.35 15.66
N ILE A 62 11.49 -0.17 15.87
CA ILE A 62 11.14 0.77 14.80
C ILE A 62 12.32 1.71 14.56
N ILE A 63 12.78 1.77 13.32
CA ILE A 63 13.77 2.73 12.84
C ILE A 63 13.02 3.88 12.15
N ARG A 64 13.29 5.10 12.57
CA ARG A 64 12.80 6.35 11.95
C ARG A 64 13.96 7.25 11.56
N GLY A 65 13.73 8.19 10.65
CA GLY A 65 14.74 9.20 10.30
C GLY A 65 14.74 9.60 8.83
N ARG A 66 15.86 10.19 8.38
CA ARG A 66 16.12 10.51 6.97
C ARG A 66 17.60 10.32 6.66
N LEU A 67 17.91 9.93 5.43
CA LEU A 67 19.26 9.84 4.91
C LEU A 67 19.32 10.54 3.56
N SER A 68 20.30 11.44 3.38
CA SER A 68 20.44 12.26 2.17
C SER A 68 21.46 11.70 1.18
N GLU A 69 22.53 11.10 1.68
CA GLU A 69 23.64 10.61 0.86
C GLU A 69 23.29 9.27 0.22
N ALA A 70 23.35 9.19 -1.12
CA ALA A 70 23.15 7.96 -1.87
C ALA A 70 24.28 6.97 -1.58
N LYS A 71 23.95 5.89 -0.85
CA LYS A 71 24.91 4.85 -0.47
C LYS A 71 24.23 3.57 0.00
N SER A 72 24.99 2.48 0.00
CA SER A 72 24.61 1.23 0.67
C SER A 72 25.20 1.19 2.08
N ILE A 73 24.34 1.03 3.08
CA ILE A 73 24.70 0.92 4.50
C ILE A 73 24.37 -0.50 4.97
N ILE A 74 25.33 -1.17 5.61
CA ILE A 74 25.12 -2.46 6.26
C ILE A 74 25.06 -2.20 7.76
N LEU A 75 23.98 -2.63 8.40
CA LEU A 75 23.74 -2.47 9.83
C LEU A 75 23.77 -3.84 10.50
N GLN A 76 24.54 -3.96 11.59
CA GLN A 76 24.54 -5.12 12.44
C GLN A 76 23.44 -4.98 13.49
N LEU A 77 22.43 -5.84 13.39
CA LEU A 77 21.27 -5.85 14.28
C LEU A 77 21.38 -7.02 15.26
N THR A 78 21.14 -6.71 16.53
CA THR A 78 20.93 -7.70 17.59
C THR A 78 19.54 -7.53 18.18
N VAL A 79 18.81 -8.63 18.35
CA VAL A 79 17.55 -8.69 19.09
C VAL A 79 17.69 -9.69 20.23
N SER A 80 17.46 -9.26 21.46
CA SER A 80 17.63 -10.08 22.67
C SER A 80 16.37 -10.13 23.54
N ASN A 81 16.28 -11.18 24.35
CA ASN A 81 15.36 -11.27 25.49
C ASN A 81 16.08 -11.99 26.66
N SER A 82 15.34 -12.40 27.70
CA SER A 82 15.91 -13.10 28.86
C SER A 82 16.44 -14.51 28.56
N LEU A 83 16.14 -15.07 27.39
CA LEU A 83 16.45 -16.45 27.03
C LEU A 83 17.58 -16.55 25.98
N GLY A 84 17.85 -15.49 25.23
CA GLY A 84 18.90 -15.50 24.22
C GLY A 84 18.95 -14.25 23.37
N LYS A 85 19.67 -14.35 22.25
CA LYS A 85 19.79 -13.28 21.25
C LYS A 85 19.81 -13.85 19.83
N SER A 86 19.38 -13.03 18.88
CA SER A 86 19.49 -13.26 17.46
C SER A 86 20.24 -12.09 16.82
N GLU A 87 21.17 -12.41 15.92
CA GLU A 87 22.00 -11.42 15.23
C GLU A 87 21.82 -11.56 13.72
N ARG A 88 21.75 -10.43 13.02
CA ARG A 88 21.60 -10.41 11.56
C ARG A 88 22.08 -9.09 10.98
N THR A 89 22.62 -9.14 9.77
CA THR A 89 22.81 -7.92 8.98
C THR A 89 21.53 -7.51 8.26
N ILE A 90 21.28 -6.20 8.20
CA ILE A 90 20.33 -5.60 7.25
C ILE A 90 21.05 -4.57 6.38
N LYS A 91 20.58 -4.38 5.15
CA LYS A 91 21.13 -3.42 4.20
C LYS A 91 20.11 -2.32 3.91
N ILE A 92 20.49 -1.07 4.09
CA ILE A 92 19.73 0.09 3.63
C ILE A 92 20.42 0.64 2.39
N ILE A 93 19.71 0.73 1.27
CA ILE A 93 20.19 1.31 0.02
C ILE A 93 19.47 2.64 -0.18
N VAL A 94 20.20 3.74 0.00
CA VAL A 94 19.72 5.08 -0.30
C VAL A 94 19.97 5.38 -1.77
N GLY A 95 18.91 5.59 -2.54
CA GLY A 95 18.96 5.82 -3.99
C GLY A 95 17.56 5.75 -4.61
N ASP A 96 17.46 5.60 -5.93
CA ASP A 96 16.18 5.82 -6.63
C ASP A 96 15.23 4.61 -6.63
N THR A 97 15.64 3.49 -6.03
CA THR A 97 14.86 2.24 -6.05
C THR A 97 14.35 1.88 -4.67
N ILE A 98 13.04 1.98 -4.48
CA ILE A 98 12.31 1.50 -3.30
C ILE A 98 11.76 0.09 -3.53
N CYS A 99 11.02 -0.47 -2.56
CA CYS A 99 10.33 -1.76 -2.71
C CYS A 99 11.25 -2.94 -3.11
N LEU A 100 12.48 -3.00 -2.54
CA LEU A 100 13.49 -4.02 -2.89
C LEU A 100 13.12 -5.46 -2.53
N THR A 101 12.04 -5.66 -1.79
CA THR A 101 11.39 -6.95 -1.55
C THR A 101 9.88 -6.80 -1.80
N PRO A 102 9.15 -7.90 -2.12
CA PRO A 102 7.70 -7.81 -2.33
C PRO A 102 7.00 -7.20 -1.11
N PRO A 103 6.05 -6.26 -1.30
CA PRO A 103 5.29 -5.72 -0.18
C PRO A 103 4.41 -6.82 0.44
N MET A 104 4.36 -6.86 1.76
CA MET A 104 3.50 -7.77 2.53
C MET A 104 2.55 -6.95 3.39
N GLY A 105 1.26 -7.24 3.34
CA GLY A 105 0.26 -6.45 4.04
C GLY A 105 -1.15 -6.91 3.78
N TRP A 106 -2.10 -6.08 4.17
CA TRP A 106 -3.54 -6.31 4.05
C TRP A 106 -4.18 -5.20 3.22
N ASN A 107 -5.30 -5.51 2.54
CA ASN A 107 -6.09 -4.55 1.77
C ASN A 107 -7.58 -4.65 2.16
N SER A 108 -8.27 -3.51 2.19
CA SER A 108 -9.64 -3.41 2.71
C SER A 108 -10.75 -3.94 1.81
N TRP A 109 -10.52 -4.19 0.53
CA TRP A 109 -11.60 -4.43 -0.44
C TRP A 109 -12.43 -5.68 -0.13
N TYR A 110 -11.78 -6.83 0.08
CA TYR A 110 -12.43 -8.11 0.39
C TYR A 110 -12.93 -8.26 1.84
N VAL A 111 -12.89 -7.18 2.63
CA VAL A 111 -13.37 -7.19 4.02
C VAL A 111 -14.42 -6.11 4.25
N TYR A 112 -14.11 -4.87 3.84
CA TYR A 112 -14.98 -3.71 4.10
C TYR A 112 -15.59 -3.12 2.83
N SER A 113 -14.93 -3.27 1.68
CA SER A 113 -15.42 -2.74 0.41
C SER A 113 -15.77 -1.24 0.55
N LEU A 114 -16.97 -0.82 0.14
CA LEU A 114 -17.41 0.57 0.27
C LEU A 114 -17.57 1.03 1.73
N TRP A 115 -17.66 0.12 2.69
CA TRP A 115 -17.81 0.46 4.11
C TRP A 115 -16.48 0.68 4.83
N VAL A 116 -15.38 0.81 4.10
CA VAL A 116 -14.08 1.16 4.68
C VAL A 116 -14.16 2.52 5.40
N SER A 117 -13.50 2.62 6.55
CA SER A 117 -13.44 3.83 7.38
C SER A 117 -12.13 3.88 8.14
N GLN A 118 -11.74 5.07 8.61
CA GLN A 118 -10.56 5.26 9.45
C GLN A 118 -10.55 4.33 10.66
N GLU A 119 -11.65 4.26 11.42
CA GLU A 119 -11.77 3.38 12.58
C GLU A 119 -11.47 1.91 12.23
N LYS A 120 -11.99 1.43 11.10
CA LYS A 120 -11.80 0.05 10.66
C LYS A 120 -10.37 -0.23 10.23
N ILE A 121 -9.71 0.73 9.59
CA ILE A 121 -8.30 0.62 9.19
C ILE A 121 -7.38 0.62 10.41
N GLU A 122 -7.61 1.53 11.36
CA GLU A 122 -6.88 1.56 12.64
C GLU A 122 -7.08 0.27 13.44
N ARG A 123 -8.31 -0.26 13.50
CA ARG A 123 -8.60 -1.53 14.15
C ARG A 123 -7.89 -2.70 13.48
N THR A 124 -7.85 -2.74 12.15
CA THR A 124 -7.10 -3.77 11.42
C THR A 124 -5.60 -3.66 11.68
N ALA A 125 -5.04 -2.45 11.70
CA ALA A 125 -3.63 -2.23 12.02
C ALA A 125 -3.29 -2.72 13.44
N GLN A 126 -4.13 -2.43 14.42
CA GLN A 126 -3.98 -2.93 15.79
C GLN A 126 -4.07 -4.45 15.84
N ALA A 127 -5.01 -5.07 15.11
CA ALA A 127 -5.12 -6.53 15.05
C ALA A 127 -3.88 -7.19 14.43
N MET A 128 -3.26 -6.57 13.41
CA MET A 128 -2.00 -7.05 12.83
C MET A 128 -0.83 -6.95 13.82
N HIS A 129 -0.80 -5.90 14.63
CA HIS A 129 0.16 -5.76 15.73
C HIS A 129 -0.06 -6.84 16.81
N ASP A 130 -1.27 -6.98 17.33
CA ASP A 130 -1.58 -7.83 18.49
C ASP A 130 -1.47 -9.32 18.17
N SER A 131 -1.78 -9.71 16.93
CA SER A 131 -1.59 -11.08 16.44
C SER A 131 -0.13 -11.44 16.17
N GLY A 132 0.79 -10.47 16.19
CA GLY A 132 2.19 -10.68 15.87
C GLY A 132 2.51 -10.80 14.38
N LEU A 133 1.56 -10.53 13.48
CA LEU A 133 1.82 -10.54 12.03
C LEU A 133 2.95 -9.56 11.66
N ILE A 134 3.04 -8.42 12.35
CA ILE A 134 4.12 -7.45 12.16
C ILE A 134 5.51 -8.01 12.50
N ASP A 135 5.58 -8.99 13.41
CA ASP A 135 6.81 -9.67 13.81
C ASP A 135 7.26 -10.73 12.78
N HIS A 136 6.42 -10.99 11.78
CA HIS A 136 6.68 -11.84 10.61
C HIS A 136 6.86 -11.06 9.30
N GLY A 137 6.85 -9.72 9.33
CA GLY A 137 7.15 -8.86 8.18
C GLY A 137 5.95 -8.29 7.44
N TRP A 138 4.72 -8.53 7.91
CA TRP A 138 3.53 -7.84 7.42
C TRP A 138 3.63 -6.36 7.81
N SER A 139 3.60 -5.47 6.81
CA SER A 139 4.01 -4.08 6.99
C SER A 139 3.06 -3.05 6.38
N TYR A 140 2.12 -3.42 5.51
CA TYR A 140 1.18 -2.48 4.88
C TYR A 140 -0.28 -2.75 5.31
N VAL A 141 -1.04 -1.68 5.50
CA VAL A 141 -2.50 -1.67 5.67
C VAL A 141 -3.08 -0.74 4.60
N ASN A 142 -3.70 -1.30 3.58
CA ASN A 142 -4.10 -0.56 2.38
C ASN A 142 -5.59 -0.26 2.37
N ILE A 143 -5.91 1.00 2.09
CA ILE A 143 -7.26 1.50 1.84
C ILE A 143 -7.55 1.34 0.36
N ASP A 144 -8.64 0.64 0.05
CA ASP A 144 -9.15 0.51 -1.32
C ASP A 144 -10.20 1.59 -1.65
N ASP A 145 -10.97 1.42 -2.72
CA ASP A 145 -11.99 2.38 -3.17
C ASP A 145 -13.05 2.68 -2.08
N GLY A 146 -13.65 3.87 -2.12
CA GLY A 146 -14.71 4.31 -1.18
C GLY A 146 -14.27 5.28 -0.08
N TRP A 147 -13.01 5.72 -0.06
CA TRP A 147 -12.52 6.77 0.86
C TRP A 147 -12.76 8.19 0.34
N GLN A 148 -12.97 8.33 -0.96
CA GLN A 148 -12.94 9.60 -1.68
C GLN A 148 -14.16 10.46 -1.33
N GLY A 149 -13.90 11.73 -1.08
CA GLY A 149 -14.88 12.79 -0.93
C GLY A 149 -14.89 13.72 -2.13
N PHE A 150 -15.00 15.02 -1.88
CA PHE A 150 -14.95 16.04 -2.91
C PHE A 150 -13.53 16.58 -3.09
N ARG A 151 -13.22 17.04 -4.30
CA ARG A 151 -11.98 17.76 -4.57
C ARG A 151 -12.10 19.19 -4.06
N ASP A 152 -11.10 19.65 -3.32
CA ASP A 152 -11.02 21.06 -2.90
C ASP A 152 -10.51 21.90 -4.06
N MET A 153 -11.41 22.54 -4.83
CA MET A 153 -11.02 23.32 -6.02
C MET A 153 -10.40 24.69 -5.72
N VAL A 154 -10.31 25.10 -4.44
CA VAL A 154 -9.79 26.41 -4.06
C VAL A 154 -8.45 26.28 -3.33
N GLY A 155 -8.41 25.48 -2.26
CA GLY A 155 -7.24 25.33 -1.41
C GLY A 155 -6.25 24.34 -1.99
N THR A 156 -6.28 23.10 -1.52
CA THR A 156 -5.25 22.09 -1.82
C THR A 156 -5.29 21.60 -3.26
N LYS A 157 -6.41 21.78 -3.97
CA LYS A 157 -6.68 21.20 -5.31
C LYS A 157 -6.76 19.67 -5.31
N ALA A 158 -6.51 19.04 -4.17
CA ALA A 158 -6.48 17.61 -3.99
C ALA A 158 -7.85 17.03 -3.68
N LEU A 159 -8.02 15.75 -3.98
CA LEU A 159 -9.16 14.96 -3.57
C LEU A 159 -9.14 14.76 -2.04
N GLN A 160 -10.17 15.26 -1.36
CA GLN A 160 -10.28 15.16 0.10
C GLN A 160 -11.05 13.90 0.50
N PRO A 161 -10.82 13.35 1.70
CA PRO A 161 -11.57 12.21 2.19
C PRO A 161 -13.05 12.54 2.41
N ASN A 162 -13.90 11.52 2.36
CA ASN A 162 -15.26 11.61 2.87
C ASN A 162 -15.28 11.48 4.41
N PRO A 163 -16.42 11.75 5.09
CA PRO A 163 -16.51 11.74 6.56
C PRO A 163 -16.22 10.40 7.25
N LYS A 164 -16.07 9.28 6.52
CA LYS A 164 -15.59 8.02 7.09
C LYS A 164 -14.11 8.07 7.46
N PHE A 165 -13.38 9.06 6.94
CA PHE A 165 -11.97 9.33 7.21
C PHE A 165 -11.82 10.80 7.65
N PRO A 166 -12.24 11.13 8.88
CA PRO A 166 -12.21 12.50 9.38
C PRO A 166 -10.80 13.09 9.48
N ASP A 167 -9.75 12.25 9.65
CA ASP A 167 -8.37 12.71 9.74
C ASP A 167 -7.39 11.64 9.20
N MET A 168 -7.07 11.74 7.90
CA MET A 168 -6.12 10.85 7.23
C MET A 168 -4.71 10.95 7.82
N GLY A 169 -4.28 12.15 8.24
CA GLY A 169 -2.93 12.36 8.79
C GLY A 169 -2.76 11.68 10.14
N ALA A 170 -3.70 11.91 11.06
CA ALA A 170 -3.69 11.27 12.39
C ALA A 170 -3.81 9.75 12.29
N MET A 171 -4.60 9.23 11.34
CA MET A 171 -4.68 7.79 11.08
C MET A 171 -3.33 7.23 10.64
N CYS A 172 -2.66 7.87 9.68
CA CYS A 172 -1.33 7.45 9.24
C CYS A 172 -0.31 7.49 10.37
N GLU A 173 -0.27 8.56 11.15
CA GLU A 173 0.64 8.69 12.31
C GLU A 173 0.44 7.54 13.31
N LYS A 174 -0.82 7.28 13.70
CA LYS A 174 -1.16 6.18 14.62
C LYS A 174 -0.75 4.81 14.09
N ILE A 175 -0.90 4.57 12.79
CA ILE A 175 -0.50 3.29 12.17
C ILE A 175 1.04 3.21 12.04
N HIS A 176 1.70 4.32 11.74
CA HIS A 176 3.18 4.38 11.71
C HIS A 176 3.79 4.11 13.08
N ASP A 177 3.14 4.51 14.17
CA ASP A 177 3.59 4.22 15.54
C ASP A 177 3.55 2.72 15.90
N LEU A 178 2.73 1.94 15.20
CA LEU A 178 2.77 0.47 15.25
C LEU A 178 3.90 -0.13 14.38
N GLY A 179 4.61 0.69 13.61
CA GLY A 179 5.63 0.27 12.64
C GLY A 179 5.05 -0.18 11.29
N LEU A 180 3.76 0.01 11.08
CA LEU A 180 3.04 -0.31 9.84
C LEU A 180 3.03 0.89 8.87
N LYS A 181 2.69 0.64 7.62
CA LYS A 181 2.57 1.59 6.51
C LYS A 181 1.15 1.63 5.99
N VAL A 182 0.73 2.75 5.42
CA VAL A 182 -0.63 2.95 4.93
C VAL A 182 -0.66 3.10 3.42
N GLY A 183 -1.45 2.27 2.74
CA GLY A 183 -1.71 2.41 1.30
C GLY A 183 -3.03 3.13 1.02
N ILE A 184 -3.12 3.77 -0.14
CA ILE A 184 -4.33 4.40 -0.67
C ILE A 184 -4.65 3.88 -2.07
N TYR A 185 -5.90 4.06 -2.48
CA TYR A 185 -6.39 3.80 -3.82
C TYR A 185 -6.66 5.09 -4.60
N SER A 186 -6.32 5.11 -5.89
CA SER A 186 -6.79 6.13 -6.84
C SER A 186 -6.85 5.57 -8.26
N THR A 187 -7.14 6.41 -9.26
CA THR A 187 -7.22 6.06 -10.68
C THR A 187 -6.95 7.31 -11.54
N PRO A 188 -6.44 7.20 -12.79
CA PRO A 188 -6.23 8.39 -13.64
C PRO A 188 -7.54 8.99 -14.15
N TRP A 189 -8.62 8.24 -14.09
CA TRP A 189 -9.88 8.63 -14.70
C TRP A 189 -10.66 9.64 -13.88
N VAL A 190 -11.70 10.21 -14.50
CA VAL A 190 -12.64 11.12 -13.86
C VAL A 190 -13.39 10.46 -12.70
N GLY A 191 -13.72 9.17 -12.83
CA GLY A 191 -14.32 8.37 -11.76
C GLY A 191 -13.50 7.13 -11.41
N SER A 192 -13.70 6.61 -10.20
CA SER A 192 -13.18 5.32 -9.75
C SER A 192 -14.07 4.17 -10.20
N TYR A 193 -13.56 2.93 -10.06
CA TYR A 193 -14.33 1.72 -10.30
C TYR A 193 -15.65 1.72 -9.51
N ALA A 194 -15.60 2.06 -8.22
CA ALA A 194 -16.79 2.12 -7.38
C ALA A 194 -17.66 3.37 -7.60
N GLY A 195 -17.32 4.25 -8.54
CA GLY A 195 -18.14 5.42 -8.88
C GLY A 195 -17.91 6.64 -7.99
N TYR A 196 -16.76 6.75 -7.34
CA TYR A 196 -16.30 7.98 -6.67
C TYR A 196 -15.46 8.83 -7.61
N SER A 197 -15.07 10.03 -7.18
CA SER A 197 -14.13 10.89 -7.93
C SER A 197 -12.75 10.24 -8.07
N GLY A 198 -12.11 10.41 -9.23
CA GLY A 198 -10.74 9.95 -9.49
C GLY A 198 -9.71 11.08 -9.57
N GLY A 199 -8.55 10.77 -10.14
CA GLY A 199 -7.39 11.66 -10.25
C GLY A 199 -7.50 12.77 -11.29
N SER A 200 -8.47 12.70 -12.21
CA SER A 200 -8.76 13.78 -13.16
C SER A 200 -10.15 14.38 -12.99
N ILE A 201 -10.33 15.60 -13.50
CA ILE A 201 -11.60 16.33 -13.51
C ILE A 201 -12.10 16.49 -14.95
N PRO A 202 -13.42 16.50 -15.20
CA PRO A 202 -13.94 16.53 -16.57
C PRO A 202 -13.64 17.86 -17.30
N ASN A 203 -13.44 18.95 -16.56
CA ASN A 203 -13.14 20.29 -17.05
C ASN A 203 -12.62 21.16 -15.89
N ALA A 204 -12.14 22.37 -16.20
CA ALA A 204 -11.55 23.29 -15.23
C ALA A 204 -12.48 23.70 -14.06
N ASN A 205 -13.79 23.58 -14.24
CA ASN A 205 -14.78 23.91 -13.21
C ASN A 205 -15.15 22.70 -12.33
N SER A 206 -14.58 21.51 -12.60
CA SER A 206 -14.97 20.26 -11.94
C SER A 206 -16.48 19.99 -12.05
N ASP A 207 -17.10 20.36 -13.19
CA ASP A 207 -18.52 20.15 -13.40
C ASP A 207 -18.79 18.70 -13.85
N TYR A 208 -19.32 17.91 -12.92
CA TYR A 208 -19.70 16.52 -13.13
C TYR A 208 -21.18 16.32 -13.51
N SER A 209 -21.97 17.39 -13.68
CA SER A 209 -23.44 17.35 -13.79
C SER A 209 -23.97 16.33 -14.81
N GLN A 210 -23.25 16.12 -15.92
CA GLN A 210 -23.63 15.16 -16.97
C GLN A 210 -23.53 13.69 -16.56
N TRP A 211 -22.69 13.36 -15.56
CA TRP A 211 -22.39 11.99 -15.13
C TRP A 211 -22.90 11.67 -13.73
N ILE A 212 -23.29 12.69 -12.95
CA ILE A 212 -23.83 12.51 -11.61
C ILE A 212 -25.10 11.65 -11.68
N MET A 213 -25.13 10.55 -10.91
CA MET A 213 -26.28 9.68 -10.78
C MET A 213 -27.30 10.20 -9.79
N PRO A 214 -28.62 10.07 -10.01
CA PRO A 214 -29.60 10.36 -8.96
C PRO A 214 -29.33 9.58 -7.67
N ASP A 215 -29.61 10.17 -6.51
CA ASP A 215 -29.27 9.59 -5.19
C ASP A 215 -29.79 8.17 -5.00
N LYS A 216 -30.95 7.82 -5.57
CA LYS A 216 -31.53 6.46 -5.51
C LYS A 216 -30.67 5.36 -6.15
N PHE A 217 -29.68 5.72 -6.97
CA PHE A 217 -28.75 4.80 -7.63
C PHE A 217 -27.35 4.79 -6.99
N ARG A 218 -27.19 5.53 -5.89
CA ARG A 218 -25.95 5.58 -5.12
C ARG A 218 -26.16 4.84 -3.80
N TYR A 219 -25.13 4.10 -3.38
CA TYR A 219 -25.10 3.56 -2.01
C TYR A 219 -24.69 4.64 -1.01
N GLU A 220 -23.83 5.56 -1.43
CA GLU A 220 -23.31 6.63 -0.59
C GLU A 220 -23.36 7.99 -1.30
N LYS A 221 -23.46 9.07 -0.52
CA LYS A 221 -23.51 10.45 -1.02
C LYS A 221 -22.35 10.80 -1.96
N TYR A 222 -21.15 10.32 -1.65
CA TYR A 222 -19.90 10.63 -2.35
C TYR A 222 -19.64 9.72 -3.58
N GLN A 223 -20.48 8.71 -3.78
CA GLN A 223 -20.46 7.82 -4.95
C GLN A 223 -21.15 8.49 -6.15
N LEU A 224 -20.56 9.59 -6.65
CA LEU A 224 -21.19 10.48 -7.64
C LEU A 224 -21.72 9.75 -8.88
N PHE A 225 -21.07 8.68 -9.31
CA PHE A 225 -21.36 7.98 -10.57
C PHE A 225 -22.15 6.68 -10.38
N GLY A 226 -22.59 6.39 -9.15
CA GLY A 226 -23.38 5.20 -8.81
C GLY A 226 -22.60 3.89 -8.85
N ASN A 227 -23.31 2.76 -8.65
CA ASN A 227 -22.71 1.42 -8.63
C ASN A 227 -22.02 1.09 -9.97
N PRO A 228 -20.88 0.36 -9.95
CA PRO A 228 -20.17 -0.10 -11.14
C PRO A 228 -21.03 -0.67 -12.28
N ASN A 229 -22.13 -1.35 -11.95
CA ASN A 229 -23.05 -1.96 -12.92
C ASN A 229 -23.81 -0.95 -13.79
N HIS A 230 -23.87 0.34 -13.42
CA HIS A 230 -24.75 1.30 -14.09
C HIS A 230 -24.01 2.23 -15.06
N ILE A 231 -22.85 2.78 -14.71
CA ILE A 231 -22.21 3.85 -15.51
C ILE A 231 -20.69 3.77 -15.64
N CYS A 232 -20.01 2.82 -14.99
CA CYS A 232 -18.56 2.66 -14.99
C CYS A 232 -17.85 3.12 -16.27
N LYS A 233 -18.17 2.56 -17.43
CA LYS A 233 -17.43 2.86 -18.67
C LYS A 233 -17.49 4.34 -19.12
N LYS A 234 -18.52 5.11 -18.74
CA LYS A 234 -18.67 6.51 -19.18
C LYS A 234 -17.81 7.49 -18.39
N VAL A 235 -17.37 7.13 -17.19
CA VAL A 235 -16.53 7.97 -16.32
C VAL A 235 -15.07 7.51 -16.30
N ARG A 236 -14.79 6.44 -17.06
CA ARG A 236 -13.44 5.94 -17.34
C ARG A 236 -12.81 6.66 -18.53
N PHE A 237 -12.62 7.97 -18.41
CA PHE A 237 -11.86 8.77 -19.37
C PHE A 237 -10.91 9.71 -18.63
N PHE A 238 -9.83 10.10 -19.30
CA PHE A 238 -8.89 11.06 -18.76
C PHE A 238 -9.36 12.47 -19.08
N GLY A 239 -9.61 13.27 -18.04
CA GLY A 239 -9.95 14.67 -18.16
C GLY A 239 -8.73 15.58 -18.01
N GLN A 240 -8.91 16.69 -17.32
CA GLN A 240 -7.80 17.51 -16.85
C GLN A 240 -7.14 16.85 -15.62
N ASP A 241 -5.83 16.64 -15.70
CA ASP A 241 -5.05 16.03 -14.62
C ASP A 241 -5.00 16.89 -13.36
N MET A 242 -5.19 16.24 -12.21
CA MET A 242 -5.03 16.84 -10.89
C MET A 242 -4.11 16.00 -9.97
N SER A 243 -3.51 14.94 -10.50
CA SER A 243 -2.83 13.89 -9.73
C SER A 243 -1.63 14.41 -8.93
N GLN A 244 -0.93 15.44 -9.42
CA GLN A 244 0.17 16.07 -8.67
C GLN A 244 -0.26 16.64 -7.31
N TYR A 245 -1.48 17.18 -7.23
CA TYR A 245 -2.02 17.74 -5.99
C TYR A 245 -2.44 16.61 -5.04
N ASP A 246 -3.01 15.55 -5.59
CA ASP A 246 -3.38 14.36 -4.82
C ASP A 246 -2.12 13.72 -4.20
N VAL A 247 -1.06 13.56 -4.99
CA VAL A 247 0.22 13.02 -4.53
C VAL A 247 0.87 13.88 -3.45
N ALA A 248 0.87 15.21 -3.61
CA ALA A 248 1.38 16.11 -2.57
C ALA A 248 0.58 15.97 -1.26
N GLN A 249 -0.74 15.87 -1.35
CA GLN A 249 -1.61 15.66 -0.20
C GLN A 249 -1.37 14.30 0.47
N TRP A 250 -1.14 13.25 -0.32
CA TRP A 250 -0.84 11.91 0.19
C TRP A 250 0.50 11.88 0.93
N ALA A 251 1.52 12.58 0.42
CA ALA A 251 2.80 12.72 1.09
C ALA A 251 2.67 13.47 2.42
N GLU A 252 1.84 14.53 2.47
CA GLU A 252 1.53 15.30 3.68
C GLU A 252 0.83 14.44 4.73
N TRP A 253 -0.20 13.67 4.34
CA TRP A 253 -0.87 12.73 5.26
C TRP A 253 0.03 11.57 5.69
N GLY A 254 1.10 11.27 4.95
CA GLY A 254 2.03 10.19 5.28
C GLY A 254 1.68 8.83 4.67
N LEU A 255 1.04 8.80 3.51
CA LEU A 255 0.78 7.54 2.80
C LEU A 255 2.06 6.94 2.20
N ASP A 256 2.07 5.62 2.02
CA ASP A 256 3.27 4.82 1.72
C ASP A 256 3.12 3.93 0.49
N LEU A 257 1.91 3.78 -0.02
CA LEU A 257 1.61 2.97 -1.21
C LEU A 257 0.40 3.55 -1.94
N LEU A 258 0.48 3.59 -3.27
CA LEU A 258 -0.64 3.87 -4.16
C LEU A 258 -1.01 2.60 -4.93
N LYS A 259 -2.26 2.15 -4.79
CA LYS A 259 -2.93 1.30 -5.77
C LYS A 259 -3.62 2.19 -6.80
N TYR A 260 -3.18 2.13 -8.04
CA TYR A 260 -3.70 2.93 -9.15
C TYR A 260 -4.50 2.05 -10.08
N ASP A 261 -5.82 2.14 -9.95
CA ASP A 261 -6.73 1.12 -10.44
C ASP A 261 -7.46 1.50 -11.74
N TRP A 262 -8.28 0.54 -12.17
CA TRP A 262 -9.19 0.58 -13.29
C TRP A 262 -8.52 0.59 -14.66
N ASN A 263 -7.49 -0.26 -14.77
CA ASN A 263 -6.73 -0.57 -15.98
C ASN A 263 -6.08 0.70 -16.60
N PRO A 264 -5.20 1.43 -15.87
CA PRO A 264 -4.38 2.51 -16.41
C PRO A 264 -3.30 1.91 -17.32
N ASN A 265 -3.73 1.45 -18.49
CA ASN A 265 -2.92 0.65 -19.42
C ASN A 265 -2.19 1.51 -20.46
N ASP A 266 -2.17 2.82 -20.28
CA ASP A 266 -1.54 3.75 -21.18
C ASP A 266 -0.24 4.32 -20.56
N GLU A 267 0.82 4.35 -21.36
CA GLU A 267 2.16 4.73 -20.90
C GLU A 267 2.23 6.17 -20.37
N PRO A 268 1.61 7.19 -21.01
CA PRO A 268 1.69 8.56 -20.52
C PRO A 268 1.22 8.75 -19.08
N HIS A 269 0.04 8.25 -18.71
CA HIS A 269 -0.46 8.42 -17.33
C HIS A 269 0.29 7.54 -16.32
N ILE A 270 0.81 6.38 -16.74
CA ILE A 270 1.67 5.57 -15.87
C ILE A 270 2.94 6.35 -15.51
N ILE A 271 3.65 6.87 -16.53
CA ILE A 271 4.90 7.60 -16.35
C ILE A 271 4.66 8.86 -15.51
N GLN A 272 3.64 9.64 -15.86
CA GLN A 272 3.29 10.88 -15.15
C GLN A 272 3.06 10.65 -13.65
N MET A 273 2.25 9.64 -13.28
CA MET A 273 2.03 9.31 -11.88
C MET A 273 3.31 8.83 -11.19
N GLY A 274 4.13 8.01 -11.86
CA GLY A 274 5.43 7.56 -11.34
C GLY A 274 6.37 8.73 -11.04
N GLU A 275 6.42 9.73 -11.93
CA GLU A 275 7.20 10.96 -11.73
C GLU A 275 6.67 11.80 -10.56
N TYR A 276 5.35 11.93 -10.41
CA TYR A 276 4.78 12.63 -9.25
C TYR A 276 5.14 11.93 -7.94
N LEU A 277 5.01 10.60 -7.88
CA LEU A 277 5.35 9.83 -6.68
C LEU A 277 6.84 9.93 -6.35
N HIS A 278 7.72 9.86 -7.36
CA HIS A 278 9.17 9.99 -7.16
C HIS A 278 9.56 11.36 -6.59
N ASN A 279 8.86 12.43 -7.00
CA ASN A 279 9.21 13.80 -6.63
C ASN A 279 8.44 14.35 -5.41
N CYS A 280 7.58 13.55 -4.77
CA CYS A 280 6.73 14.03 -3.67
C CYS A 280 7.44 14.17 -2.32
N GLY A 281 8.71 13.77 -2.22
CA GLY A 281 9.50 13.84 -0.99
C GLY A 281 9.18 12.77 0.05
N ARG A 282 8.44 11.72 -0.35
CA ARG A 282 8.14 10.52 0.43
C ARG A 282 8.17 9.29 -0.47
N ASP A 283 8.64 8.18 0.08
CA ASP A 283 8.59 6.90 -0.63
C ASP A 283 7.15 6.36 -0.64
N ILE A 284 6.50 6.43 -1.80
CA ILE A 284 5.17 5.87 -2.03
C ILE A 284 5.28 4.76 -3.09
N VAL A 285 5.05 3.51 -2.68
CA VAL A 285 5.11 2.35 -3.57
C VAL A 285 4.03 2.46 -4.64
N TYR A 286 4.39 2.33 -5.91
CA TYR A 286 3.43 2.43 -7.02
C TYR A 286 2.95 1.07 -7.52
N SER A 287 1.66 0.77 -7.31
CA SER A 287 0.99 -0.45 -7.73
C SER A 287 -0.06 -0.21 -8.82
N LEU A 288 0.14 -0.78 -10.01
CA LEU A 288 -0.80 -0.72 -11.11
C LEU A 288 -1.87 -1.82 -11.03
N SER A 289 -3.14 -1.43 -11.19
CA SER A 289 -4.29 -2.33 -11.19
C SER A 289 -5.33 -1.91 -12.24
N ASN A 290 -6.07 -2.77 -12.92
CA ASN A 290 -6.04 -4.23 -12.91
C ASN A 290 -5.54 -4.75 -14.28
N SER A 291 -5.14 -6.02 -14.37
CA SER A 291 -4.87 -6.71 -15.65
C SER A 291 -3.95 -5.96 -16.62
N ILE A 292 -2.79 -5.52 -16.15
CA ILE A 292 -1.84 -4.74 -16.94
C ILE A 292 -1.33 -5.58 -18.11
N PRO A 293 -1.35 -5.08 -19.37
CA PRO A 293 -0.78 -5.80 -20.49
C PRO A 293 0.73 -6.01 -20.30
N PHE A 294 1.24 -7.20 -20.62
CA PHE A 294 2.66 -7.54 -20.45
C PHE A 294 3.61 -6.51 -21.08
N LYS A 295 3.31 -6.05 -22.30
CA LYS A 295 4.12 -5.05 -23.00
C LYS A 295 4.12 -3.68 -22.30
N VAL A 296 3.00 -3.31 -21.67
CA VAL A 296 2.89 -2.07 -20.90
C VAL A 296 3.73 -2.18 -19.64
N ALA A 297 3.61 -3.28 -18.89
CA ALA A 297 4.46 -3.52 -17.72
C ALA A 297 5.95 -3.52 -18.09
N GLN A 298 6.33 -4.22 -19.16
CA GLN A 298 7.72 -4.31 -19.64
C GLN A 298 8.34 -2.94 -19.94
N LYS A 299 7.60 -2.02 -20.56
CA LYS A 299 8.09 -0.68 -20.90
C LYS A 299 8.17 0.25 -19.71
N ASN A 300 7.29 0.09 -18.72
CA ASN A 300 7.14 1.03 -17.61
C ASN A 300 7.82 0.58 -16.32
N ILE A 301 8.67 -0.46 -16.37
CA ILE A 301 9.40 -0.94 -15.18
C ILE A 301 10.10 0.20 -14.43
N PRO A 302 10.82 1.15 -15.06
CA PRO A 302 11.52 2.21 -14.32
C PRO A 302 10.64 3.08 -13.43
N TYR A 303 9.33 3.13 -13.68
CA TYR A 303 8.40 4.02 -13.01
C TYR A 303 7.51 3.33 -11.98
N VAL A 304 7.43 1.99 -11.98
CA VAL A 304 6.38 1.23 -11.28
C VAL A 304 6.98 0.14 -10.40
N ASN A 305 6.45 -0.05 -9.18
CA ASN A 305 6.94 -1.08 -8.27
C ASN A 305 6.21 -2.43 -8.36
N LEU A 306 4.93 -2.43 -8.70
CA LEU A 306 4.19 -3.66 -8.94
C LEU A 306 3.04 -3.48 -9.95
N TRP A 307 2.65 -4.57 -10.60
CA TRP A 307 1.60 -4.57 -11.62
C TRP A 307 0.72 -5.83 -11.53
N ARG A 308 -0.60 -5.63 -11.50
CA ARG A 308 -1.60 -6.71 -11.53
C ARG A 308 -1.52 -7.47 -12.84
N THR A 309 -1.31 -8.77 -12.75
CA THR A 309 -1.05 -9.64 -13.90
C THR A 309 -2.30 -10.25 -14.53
N THR A 310 -3.40 -10.28 -13.79
CA THR A 310 -4.69 -10.91 -14.14
C THR A 310 -5.85 -10.01 -13.76
N TRP A 311 -7.09 -10.49 -13.84
CA TRP A 311 -8.26 -9.85 -13.23
C TRP A 311 -8.31 -10.15 -11.72
N ASP A 312 -9.41 -9.74 -11.08
CA ASP A 312 -9.66 -9.97 -9.65
C ASP A 312 -9.73 -11.46 -9.27
N ILE A 313 -8.90 -11.85 -8.31
CA ILE A 313 -8.93 -13.18 -7.73
C ILE A 313 -10.24 -13.39 -6.98
N LEU A 314 -10.71 -14.62 -6.97
CA LEU A 314 -11.88 -15.02 -6.20
C LEU A 314 -11.47 -16.16 -5.26
N ASP A 315 -12.16 -16.28 -4.14
CA ASP A 315 -11.96 -17.33 -3.14
C ASP A 315 -12.52 -18.70 -3.62
N TYR A 316 -11.99 -19.14 -4.76
CA TYR A 316 -12.22 -20.46 -5.34
C TYR A 316 -10.88 -21.03 -5.73
N TRP A 317 -10.57 -22.25 -5.26
CA TRP A 317 -9.29 -22.92 -5.54
C TRP A 317 -8.93 -22.93 -7.02
N ILE A 318 -9.91 -23.17 -7.91
CA ILE A 318 -9.68 -23.18 -9.35
C ILE A 318 -9.22 -21.82 -9.89
N VAL A 319 -9.73 -20.71 -9.34
CA VAL A 319 -9.33 -19.34 -9.73
C VAL A 319 -7.95 -19.03 -9.17
N MET A 320 -7.72 -19.31 -7.89
CA MET A 320 -6.42 -19.10 -7.24
C MET A 320 -5.30 -19.88 -7.94
N ALA A 321 -5.52 -21.17 -8.21
CA ALA A 321 -4.56 -22.01 -8.91
C ALA A 321 -4.30 -21.51 -10.33
N TRP A 322 -5.35 -21.11 -11.06
CA TRP A 322 -5.21 -20.58 -12.41
C TRP A 322 -4.36 -19.31 -12.45
N ILE A 323 -4.59 -18.37 -11.52
CA ILE A 323 -3.82 -17.12 -11.45
C ILE A 323 -2.37 -17.42 -11.01
N GLY A 324 -2.19 -18.19 -9.95
CA GLY A 324 -0.88 -18.52 -9.39
C GLY A 324 0.04 -19.27 -10.36
N PHE A 325 -0.46 -20.27 -11.07
CA PHE A 325 0.36 -21.06 -11.99
C PHE A 325 0.62 -20.38 -13.36
N ARG A 326 0.02 -19.20 -13.62
CA ARG A 326 0.25 -18.43 -14.87
C ARG A 326 1.26 -17.31 -14.74
N GLN A 327 2.00 -17.27 -13.63
CA GLN A 327 2.99 -16.22 -13.37
C GLN A 327 4.31 -16.41 -14.14
N GLN A 328 4.55 -17.59 -14.73
CA GLN A 328 5.82 -17.92 -15.39
C GLN A 328 6.26 -16.88 -16.44
N LYS A 329 5.35 -16.40 -17.29
CA LYS A 329 5.69 -15.42 -18.35
C LYS A 329 6.26 -14.10 -17.80
N TRP A 330 5.95 -13.77 -16.56
CA TRP A 330 6.30 -12.52 -15.90
C TRP A 330 7.62 -12.57 -15.14
N THR A 331 8.17 -13.77 -14.91
CA THR A 331 9.41 -13.99 -14.15
C THR A 331 10.59 -13.15 -14.65
N HIS A 332 10.65 -12.87 -15.95
CA HIS A 332 11.69 -12.04 -16.57
C HIS A 332 11.59 -10.55 -16.22
N LEU A 333 10.43 -10.07 -15.78
CA LEU A 333 10.22 -8.67 -15.39
C LEU A 333 10.43 -8.45 -13.89
N THR A 334 10.40 -9.53 -13.10
CA THR A 334 10.52 -9.48 -11.64
C THR A 334 11.95 -9.33 -11.17
N ARG A 335 12.21 -8.33 -10.34
CA ARG A 335 13.51 -8.06 -9.73
C ARG A 335 13.33 -7.14 -8.52
N PRO A 336 14.31 -6.97 -7.62
CA PRO A 336 14.24 -5.99 -6.55
C PRO A 336 13.74 -4.63 -7.06
N GLY A 337 12.69 -4.12 -6.43
CA GLY A 337 12.01 -2.88 -6.80
C GLY A 337 10.79 -3.05 -7.71
N HIS A 338 10.60 -4.23 -8.32
CA HIS A 338 9.62 -4.46 -9.38
C HIS A 338 9.01 -5.87 -9.34
N TRP A 339 7.72 -5.98 -9.02
CA TRP A 339 7.07 -7.25 -8.68
C TRP A 339 5.80 -7.53 -9.50
N ASN A 340 5.61 -8.80 -9.83
CA ASN A 340 4.33 -9.26 -10.38
C ASN A 340 3.32 -9.35 -9.24
N ASP A 341 2.13 -8.82 -9.47
CA ASP A 341 1.02 -8.92 -8.52
C ASP A 341 -0.04 -9.92 -9.06
N PRO A 342 -0.10 -11.15 -8.51
CA PRO A 342 -1.15 -12.12 -8.81
C PRO A 342 -2.44 -11.87 -8.00
N ASP A 343 -2.63 -10.66 -7.48
CA ASP A 343 -3.73 -10.23 -6.63
C ASP A 343 -3.67 -10.76 -5.18
N MET A 344 -4.59 -10.28 -4.35
CA MET A 344 -4.64 -10.45 -2.90
C MET A 344 -4.80 -11.91 -2.46
N LEU A 345 -4.09 -12.29 -1.40
CA LEU A 345 -4.25 -13.60 -0.75
C LEU A 345 -5.70 -13.83 -0.27
N GLN A 346 -6.28 -14.97 -0.62
CA GLN A 346 -7.59 -15.43 -0.14
C GLN A 346 -7.37 -16.50 0.94
N LEU A 347 -6.98 -16.05 2.15
CA LEU A 347 -6.74 -16.93 3.30
C LEU A 347 -7.68 -16.55 4.45
N GLY A 348 -8.30 -17.56 5.07
CA GLY A 348 -9.30 -17.38 6.12
C GLY A 348 -10.68 -17.05 5.58
N MET A 349 -11.60 -16.62 6.46
CA MET A 349 -12.93 -16.19 6.04
C MET A 349 -12.84 -14.83 5.36
N THR A 350 -13.01 -14.81 4.05
CA THR A 350 -13.17 -13.58 3.28
C THR A 350 -14.59 -13.04 3.48
N ALA A 351 -14.77 -11.72 3.61
CA ALA A 351 -16.11 -11.17 3.48
C ALA A 351 -16.50 -11.27 2.00
N HIS A 352 -17.77 -11.53 1.70
CA HIS A 352 -18.27 -11.38 0.34
C HIS A 352 -18.69 -9.91 0.15
N PRO A 353 -17.87 -9.06 -0.52
CA PRO A 353 -18.30 -7.73 -0.96
C PRO A 353 -19.65 -7.81 -1.66
N HIS A 354 -20.64 -7.03 -1.21
CA HIS A 354 -21.91 -6.83 -1.91
C HIS A 354 -21.98 -5.44 -2.54
#